data_AF-A0A831NNH4-F1
#
_entry.id   AF-A0A831NNH4-F1
#
_cell.length_a   1.000
_cell.length_b   1.000
_cell.length_c   1.000
_cell.angle_alpha   90.00
_cell.angle_beta   90.00
_cell.angle_gamma   90.00
#
_symmetry.space_group_name_H-M   'P 1'
#
loop_
_entity.id
_entity.type
_entity.pdbx_description
1 polymer ?
#
loop_
_entity_poly.entity_id
_entity_poly.type
_entity_poly.pdbx_seq_one_letter_code
_entity_poly.pdbx_strand_id
1 'polypeptide(L)'
;MKTKSFFSLIVFVFLSCIKVAAYTERNFLQHVAAQESLAECLVLNQKWVQYPSYKDREGWSRFLGEYKDEIIKNGESLLGYTWKVVKATDYLEFERSGNREIMERPFDDNNQAIVRLMLAELAEGRGRFIDQLINGVFHTCEMTSWALSAHLVTQPTHRALPTPIYPLIDLTAGDLGSLLSWVYYFMHEEFDKIDPEISRRLYRELDERIMKPYLNNDSFWWLAANYKGQMVNNWNPWCNSNCLMTFMLLENDVDRLSKAVSRSMQSVDKFLNYVHSDGACEEGPSYWGHASGKCLDYLVLLNRITGGKISIFDNPQIKAMGEYIARSYVGNGWVVNFADASAKGGGDPYLIYRYGKAVKSDILKQFASMQNKGSKISFRGRDLFRILEAFLVEDELCAYQEAYTGVSYTWYPETEFCYVRNKKAFFAAKGGYNDESHNHNDAGSFSLWVNNMPVIIDAGVGTYTRQTFSSERYTIWTMQSNYHNLPMINGVPQKYGRQYKATEVKATKNSFSANIATAYPDEAGVKKWIRSYTMKSDALMISDRFELNEIKKENVINFLSWGDIIIKDGVIEISVNGVKGTLKYDTKMFKVKKECVKLTDKKLSSVWGAEVYRLSFIAKEKEQKGCYTFTISF
;
A
#
# COMPACT_ATOMS: atom_id res chain seq x y z
N MET A 1 -64.30 26.32 46.86
CA MET A 1 -64.11 26.43 45.40
C MET A 1 -62.65 26.13 45.08
N LYS A 2 -62.41 25.16 44.19
CA LYS A 2 -61.10 24.56 43.91
C LYS A 2 -60.21 25.52 43.09
N THR A 3 -59.08 25.94 43.64
CA THR A 3 -57.98 26.57 42.90
C THR A 3 -56.97 25.51 42.49
N LYS A 4 -56.90 25.20 41.19
CA LYS A 4 -55.88 24.32 40.61
C LYS A 4 -54.62 25.14 40.33
N SER A 5 -53.52 24.76 40.98
CA SER A 5 -52.17 25.21 40.66
C SER A 5 -51.67 24.48 39.40
N PHE A 6 -51.24 25.24 38.39
CA PHE A 6 -50.60 24.74 37.17
C PHE A 6 -49.08 24.86 37.36
N PHE A 7 -48.39 23.74 37.59
CA PHE A 7 -46.93 23.67 37.49
C PHE A 7 -46.58 23.31 36.04
N SER A 8 -45.98 24.24 35.30
CA SER A 8 -45.36 23.94 34.01
C SER A 8 -43.95 23.39 34.24
N LEU A 9 -43.75 22.11 33.91
CA LEU A 9 -42.45 21.46 33.91
C LEU A 9 -41.74 21.77 32.58
N ILE A 10 -40.75 22.67 32.62
CA ILE A 10 -39.86 22.93 31.47
C ILE A 10 -38.81 21.82 31.45
N VAL A 11 -38.93 20.89 30.51
CA VAL A 11 -37.91 19.88 30.21
C VAL A 11 -36.97 20.47 29.16
N PHE A 12 -35.76 20.86 29.59
CA PHE A 12 -34.66 21.19 28.67
C PHE A 12 -34.08 19.89 28.11
N VAL A 13 -34.47 19.53 26.88
CA VAL A 13 -33.80 18.47 26.11
C VAL A 13 -32.51 19.06 25.53
N PHE A 14 -31.37 18.72 26.14
CA PHE A 14 -30.06 18.90 25.51
C PHE A 14 -29.95 17.92 24.34
N LEU A 15 -30.26 18.39 23.12
CA LEU A 15 -29.92 17.71 21.88
C LEU A 15 -28.39 17.78 21.69
N SER A 16 -27.70 16.78 22.21
CA SER A 16 -26.34 16.46 21.76
C SER A 16 -26.40 16.05 20.30
N CYS A 17 -26.01 16.96 19.40
CA CYS A 17 -25.82 16.68 17.98
C CYS A 17 -24.70 15.65 17.80
N ILE A 18 -25.03 14.37 17.89
CA ILE A 18 -24.21 13.31 17.32
C ILE A 18 -24.32 13.50 15.81
N LYS A 19 -23.28 14.07 15.18
CA LYS A 19 -23.13 13.99 13.74
C LYS A 19 -22.85 12.53 13.39
N VAL A 20 -23.91 11.73 13.25
CA VAL A 20 -23.84 10.49 12.49
C VAL A 20 -23.69 10.94 11.04
N ALA A 21 -22.46 11.03 10.56
CA ALA A 21 -22.24 11.10 9.13
C ALA A 21 -22.74 9.77 8.57
N ALA A 22 -23.95 9.77 7.99
CA ALA A 22 -24.41 8.64 7.20
C ALA A 22 -23.36 8.45 6.09
N TYR A 23 -22.79 7.25 6.02
CA TYR A 23 -21.85 6.90 4.98
C TYR A 23 -22.61 6.91 3.65
N THR A 24 -22.40 7.96 2.86
CA THR A 24 -22.90 8.03 1.48
C THR A 24 -21.78 7.61 0.57
N GLU A 25 -22.01 6.58 -0.24
CA GLU A 25 -21.05 6.21 -1.29
C GLU A 25 -20.85 7.38 -2.25
N ARG A 26 -19.59 7.74 -2.49
CA ARG A 26 -19.19 8.89 -3.32
C ARG A 26 -19.29 8.58 -4.81
N ASN A 27 -19.04 7.33 -5.21
CA ASN A 27 -19.26 6.80 -6.56
C ASN A 27 -18.83 7.76 -7.70
N PHE A 28 -17.61 8.29 -7.61
CA PHE A 28 -17.15 9.35 -8.49
C PHE A 28 -17.19 8.96 -9.97
N LEU A 29 -16.76 7.75 -10.30
CA LEU A 29 -16.66 7.28 -11.68
C LEU A 29 -18.04 7.08 -12.28
N GLN A 30 -18.95 6.42 -11.55
CA GLN A 30 -20.33 6.25 -11.99
C GLN A 30 -21.06 7.58 -12.17
N HIS A 31 -20.81 8.57 -11.32
CA HIS A 31 -21.43 9.90 -11.47
C HIS A 31 -20.95 10.65 -12.71
N VAL A 32 -19.66 10.60 -13.03
CA VAL A 32 -19.15 11.18 -14.28
C VAL A 32 -19.70 10.41 -15.48
N ALA A 33 -19.68 9.07 -15.42
CA ALA A 33 -20.18 8.22 -16.50
C ALA A 33 -21.67 8.40 -16.79
N ALA A 34 -22.51 8.67 -15.76
CA ALA A 34 -23.95 8.88 -15.94
C ALA A 34 -24.31 10.11 -16.78
N GLN A 35 -23.34 11.02 -17.01
CA GLN A 35 -23.51 12.21 -17.84
C GLN A 35 -23.11 11.94 -19.30
N GLU A 36 -22.58 10.76 -19.59
CA GLU A 36 -21.98 10.40 -20.87
C GLU A 36 -22.64 9.15 -21.46
N SER A 37 -22.72 9.05 -22.78
CA SER A 37 -23.04 7.80 -23.45
C SER A 37 -21.77 6.97 -23.59
N LEU A 38 -21.57 5.99 -22.70
CA LEU A 38 -20.30 5.25 -22.64
C LEU A 38 -19.90 4.69 -24.00
N ALA A 39 -20.83 4.08 -24.74
CA ALA A 39 -20.58 3.53 -26.08
C ALA A 39 -20.09 4.58 -27.09
N GLU A 40 -20.54 5.83 -26.99
CA GLU A 40 -20.13 6.93 -27.88
C GLU A 40 -18.75 7.51 -27.52
N CYS A 41 -18.31 7.37 -26.27
CA CYS A 41 -17.04 7.90 -25.80
C CYS A 41 -15.85 6.93 -26.01
N LEU A 42 -16.11 5.66 -26.34
CA LEU A 42 -15.05 4.65 -26.43
C LEU A 42 -14.11 4.87 -27.63
N VAL A 43 -12.81 4.84 -27.35
CA VAL A 43 -11.74 4.89 -28.35
C VAL A 43 -11.44 3.47 -28.85
N LEU A 44 -11.97 3.14 -30.02
CA LEU A 44 -11.87 1.80 -30.63
C LEU A 44 -10.59 1.59 -31.45
N ASN A 45 -10.34 0.34 -31.85
CA ASN A 45 -9.25 -0.10 -32.71
C ASN A 45 -7.87 0.32 -32.18
N GLN A 46 -7.73 0.26 -30.84
CA GLN A 46 -6.49 0.54 -30.13
C GLN A 46 -5.89 1.93 -30.45
N LYS A 47 -6.70 2.89 -30.93
CA LYS A 47 -6.26 4.27 -31.25
C LYS A 47 -5.73 5.06 -30.05
N TRP A 48 -5.97 4.56 -28.83
CA TRP A 48 -5.44 5.13 -27.60
C TRP A 48 -3.94 4.81 -27.38
N VAL A 49 -3.39 3.82 -28.10
CA VAL A 49 -1.99 3.43 -27.99
C VAL A 49 -1.11 4.52 -28.63
N GLN A 50 -0.21 5.08 -27.81
CA GLN A 50 0.68 6.19 -28.20
C GLN A 50 2.15 5.77 -28.38
N TYR A 51 2.42 4.47 -28.36
CA TYR A 51 3.76 3.91 -28.53
C TYR A 51 4.05 3.66 -30.02
N PRO A 52 5.33 3.61 -30.43
CA PRO A 52 5.68 3.26 -31.80
C PRO A 52 5.07 1.91 -32.22
N SER A 53 4.58 1.82 -33.45
CA SER A 53 4.09 0.55 -33.99
C SER A 53 5.21 -0.50 -34.05
N TYR A 54 4.88 -1.79 -34.15
CA TYR A 54 5.92 -2.83 -34.27
C TYR A 54 6.90 -2.54 -35.39
N LYS A 55 6.49 -1.97 -36.53
CA LYS A 55 7.35 -1.73 -37.70
C LYS A 55 8.17 -0.43 -37.63
N ASP A 56 7.89 0.44 -36.65
CA ASP A 56 8.50 1.77 -36.56
C ASP A 56 9.86 1.73 -35.82
N ARG A 57 10.91 1.36 -36.55
CA ARG A 57 12.28 1.22 -35.98
C ARG A 57 12.87 2.54 -35.52
N GLU A 58 12.62 3.64 -36.24
CA GLU A 58 13.08 4.97 -35.83
C GLU A 58 12.35 5.44 -34.57
N GLY A 59 11.03 5.22 -34.51
CA GLY A 59 10.21 5.49 -33.34
C GLY A 59 10.69 4.73 -32.11
N TRP A 60 10.92 3.42 -32.21
CA TRP A 60 11.48 2.63 -31.10
C TRP A 60 12.88 3.08 -30.70
N SER A 61 13.73 3.45 -31.66
CA SER A 61 15.06 3.98 -31.35
C SER A 61 15.01 5.30 -30.60
N ARG A 62 14.07 6.18 -30.94
CA ARG A 62 13.85 7.46 -30.24
C ARG A 62 13.23 7.25 -28.87
N PHE A 63 12.21 6.40 -28.79
CA PHE A 63 11.44 6.15 -27.57
C PHE A 63 12.29 5.49 -26.47
N LEU A 64 13.16 4.55 -26.84
CA LEU A 64 14.03 3.88 -25.88
C LEU A 64 15.32 4.65 -25.58
N GLY A 65 15.72 5.58 -26.45
CA GLY A 65 16.90 6.41 -26.27
C GLY A 65 18.15 5.59 -25.90
N GLU A 66 18.82 5.99 -24.81
CA GLU A 66 20.03 5.34 -24.31
C GLU A 66 19.83 3.91 -23.77
N TYR A 67 18.58 3.50 -23.51
CA TYR A 67 18.27 2.18 -22.97
C TYR A 67 18.22 1.09 -24.05
N LYS A 68 18.19 1.47 -25.33
CA LYS A 68 18.01 0.54 -26.46
C LYS A 68 19.02 -0.62 -26.44
N ASP A 69 20.31 -0.32 -26.34
CA ASP A 69 21.36 -1.34 -26.40
C ASP A 69 21.35 -2.26 -25.17
N GLU A 70 21.04 -1.71 -23.99
CA GLU A 70 20.86 -2.49 -22.77
C GLU A 70 19.67 -3.46 -22.89
N ILE A 71 18.55 -2.99 -23.43
CA ILE A 71 17.35 -3.79 -23.66
C ILE A 71 17.63 -4.94 -24.63
N ILE A 72 18.32 -4.66 -25.74
CA ILE A 72 18.71 -5.68 -26.71
C ILE A 72 19.59 -6.73 -26.04
N LYS A 73 20.67 -6.30 -25.35
CA LYS A 73 21.58 -7.19 -24.62
C LYS A 73 20.88 -8.06 -23.59
N ASN A 74 19.87 -7.52 -22.90
CA ASN A 74 19.05 -8.29 -21.96
C ASN A 74 18.28 -9.42 -22.67
N GLY A 75 17.71 -9.15 -23.85
CA GLY A 75 17.09 -10.18 -24.70
C GLY A 75 18.09 -11.20 -25.23
N GLU A 76 19.29 -10.76 -25.64
CA GLU A 76 20.34 -11.65 -26.14
C GLU A 76 20.73 -12.73 -25.14
N SER A 77 20.80 -12.36 -23.86
CA SER A 77 21.11 -13.29 -22.77
C SER A 77 20.06 -14.41 -22.60
N LEU A 78 18.89 -14.28 -23.23
CA LEU A 78 17.75 -15.20 -23.13
C LEU A 78 17.53 -16.05 -24.39
N LEU A 79 18.36 -15.92 -25.44
CA LEU A 79 18.24 -16.74 -26.65
C LEU A 79 18.35 -18.25 -26.37
N GLY A 80 19.09 -18.63 -25.32
CA GLY A 80 19.21 -20.00 -24.81
C GLY A 80 18.39 -20.27 -23.53
N TYR A 81 17.40 -19.44 -23.19
CA TYR A 81 16.63 -19.60 -21.96
C TYR A 81 15.86 -20.93 -21.95
N THR A 82 15.87 -21.60 -20.80
CA THR A 82 15.10 -22.83 -20.57
C THR A 82 13.85 -22.49 -19.77
N TRP A 83 12.68 -22.66 -20.39
CA TRP A 83 11.38 -22.45 -19.77
C TRP A 83 11.15 -23.40 -18.60
N LYS A 84 10.87 -22.84 -17.42
CA LYS A 84 10.80 -23.60 -16.16
C LYS A 84 9.38 -24.11 -15.92
N VAL A 85 9.22 -25.42 -15.77
CA VAL A 85 7.93 -26.03 -15.44
C VAL A 85 7.62 -25.85 -13.95
N VAL A 86 6.47 -25.26 -13.65
CA VAL A 86 5.89 -25.26 -12.29
C VAL A 86 5.14 -26.58 -12.08
N LYS A 87 5.64 -27.41 -11.15
CA LYS A 87 5.09 -28.75 -10.89
C LYS A 87 3.93 -28.68 -9.92
N ALA A 88 3.06 -29.69 -9.93
CA ALA A 88 1.97 -29.81 -8.95
C ALA A 88 2.47 -29.75 -7.49
N THR A 89 3.63 -30.32 -7.20
CA THR A 89 4.24 -30.28 -5.85
C THR A 89 4.65 -28.88 -5.43
N ASP A 90 4.98 -28.00 -6.37
CA ASP A 90 5.43 -26.64 -6.10
C ASP A 90 4.25 -25.80 -5.62
N TYR A 91 3.06 -26.00 -6.21
CA TYR A 91 1.80 -25.43 -5.72
C TYR A 91 1.45 -25.95 -4.31
N LEU A 92 1.53 -27.27 -4.11
CA LEU A 92 1.18 -27.91 -2.84
C LEU A 92 2.11 -27.54 -1.69
N GLU A 93 3.30 -27.01 -1.97
CA GLU A 93 4.25 -26.59 -0.94
C GLU A 93 3.69 -25.47 -0.05
N PHE A 94 2.84 -24.60 -0.61
CA PHE A 94 2.14 -23.60 0.18
C PHE A 94 1.20 -24.22 1.23
N GLU A 95 0.49 -25.30 0.89
CA GLU A 95 -0.34 -26.02 1.88
C GLU A 95 0.50 -26.75 2.93
N ARG A 96 1.67 -27.27 2.55
CA ARG A 96 2.53 -28.08 3.42
C ARG A 96 3.29 -27.25 4.45
N SER A 97 3.92 -26.17 4.02
CA SER A 97 4.81 -25.36 4.88
C SER A 97 4.45 -23.88 4.92
N GLY A 98 3.53 -23.42 4.06
CA GLY A 98 3.27 -22.00 3.85
C GLY A 98 4.30 -21.31 2.94
N ASN A 99 5.29 -22.03 2.40
CA ASN A 99 6.30 -21.46 1.52
C ASN A 99 5.76 -21.26 0.09
N ARG A 100 5.53 -20.00 -0.28
CA ARG A 100 5.06 -19.60 -1.62
C ARG A 100 6.19 -19.50 -2.67
N GLU A 101 7.43 -19.30 -2.24
CA GLU A 101 8.55 -18.99 -3.14
C GLU A 101 8.91 -20.15 -4.08
N ILE A 102 8.61 -21.40 -3.69
CA ILE A 102 8.92 -22.58 -4.51
C ILE A 102 8.15 -22.57 -5.83
N MET A 103 6.88 -22.16 -5.81
CA MET A 103 6.07 -21.97 -7.02
C MET A 103 6.42 -20.65 -7.71
N GLU A 104 6.58 -19.58 -6.94
CA GLU A 104 6.65 -18.22 -7.49
C GLU A 104 7.95 -17.92 -8.22
N ARG A 105 9.11 -18.40 -7.74
CA ARG A 105 10.39 -18.12 -8.39
C ARG A 105 10.46 -18.59 -9.85
N PRO A 106 10.20 -19.89 -10.18
CA PRO A 106 10.25 -20.32 -11.58
C PRO A 106 9.17 -19.63 -12.44
N PHE A 107 8.01 -19.34 -11.86
CA PHE A 107 6.93 -18.61 -12.52
C PHE A 107 7.36 -17.17 -12.87
N ASP A 108 7.90 -16.42 -11.92
CA ASP A 108 8.38 -15.05 -12.11
C ASP A 108 9.56 -14.98 -13.07
N ASP A 109 10.50 -15.93 -13.02
CA ASP A 109 11.63 -16.00 -13.94
C ASP A 109 11.17 -16.13 -15.40
N ASN A 110 10.15 -16.97 -15.66
CA ASN A 110 9.57 -17.10 -17.00
C ASN A 110 8.88 -15.80 -17.45
N ASN A 111 8.12 -15.14 -16.55
CA ASN A 111 7.47 -13.87 -16.88
C ASN A 111 8.48 -12.76 -17.16
N GLN A 112 9.58 -12.70 -16.40
CA GLN A 112 10.69 -11.79 -16.68
C GLN A 112 11.32 -12.04 -18.05
N ALA A 113 11.45 -13.31 -18.45
CA ALA A 113 11.99 -13.64 -19.76
C ALA A 113 11.08 -13.13 -20.89
N ILE A 114 9.76 -13.29 -20.78
CA ILE A 114 8.78 -12.77 -21.76
C ILE A 114 8.93 -11.25 -21.92
N VAL A 115 8.93 -10.50 -20.81
CA VAL A 115 9.09 -9.03 -20.84
C VAL A 115 10.36 -8.61 -21.57
N ARG A 116 11.50 -9.23 -21.22
CA ARG A 116 12.81 -8.88 -21.79
C ARG A 116 12.93 -9.24 -23.26
N LEU A 117 12.46 -10.42 -23.66
CA LEU A 117 12.44 -10.84 -25.07
C LEU A 117 11.56 -9.92 -25.90
N MET A 118 10.38 -9.57 -25.38
CA MET A 118 9.47 -8.65 -26.05
C MET A 118 10.09 -7.25 -26.22
N LEU A 119 10.65 -6.67 -25.16
CA LEU A 119 11.29 -5.35 -25.23
C LEU A 119 12.49 -5.37 -26.18
N ALA A 120 13.29 -6.44 -26.17
CA ALA A 120 14.41 -6.61 -27.10
C ALA A 120 13.96 -6.69 -28.56
N GLU A 121 12.87 -7.41 -28.83
CA GLU A 121 12.30 -7.50 -30.17
C GLU A 121 11.71 -6.15 -30.63
N LEU A 122 11.06 -5.39 -29.75
CA LEU A 122 10.59 -4.04 -30.07
C LEU A 122 11.77 -3.08 -30.36
N ALA A 123 12.85 -3.20 -29.58
CA ALA A 123 14.04 -2.38 -29.72
C ALA A 123 14.83 -2.67 -31.01
N GLU A 124 14.97 -3.94 -31.39
CA GLU A 124 15.79 -4.39 -32.51
C GLU A 124 14.98 -4.67 -33.77
N GLY A 125 13.93 -5.49 -33.64
CA GLY A 125 12.98 -5.79 -34.69
C GLY A 125 13.53 -6.57 -35.88
N ARG A 126 14.43 -7.51 -35.59
CA ARG A 126 15.08 -8.40 -36.58
C ARG A 126 14.60 -9.84 -36.48
N GLY A 127 13.62 -10.13 -35.63
CA GLY A 127 12.98 -11.44 -35.52
C GLY A 127 13.75 -12.50 -34.72
N ARG A 128 15.02 -12.27 -34.35
CA ARG A 128 15.83 -13.30 -33.66
C ARG A 128 15.36 -13.63 -32.24
N PHE A 129 14.50 -12.82 -31.64
CA PHE A 129 13.90 -13.09 -30.33
C PHE A 129 12.53 -13.77 -30.43
N ILE A 130 11.94 -13.82 -31.63
CA ILE A 130 10.57 -14.29 -31.86
C ILE A 130 10.38 -15.73 -31.44
N ASP A 131 11.30 -16.64 -31.81
CA ASP A 131 11.17 -18.07 -31.45
C ASP A 131 11.13 -18.29 -29.92
N GLN A 132 11.98 -17.60 -29.17
CA GLN A 132 11.96 -17.68 -27.71
C GLN A 132 10.69 -17.04 -27.14
N LEU A 133 10.20 -15.95 -27.73
CA LEU A 133 8.97 -15.32 -27.30
C LEU A 133 7.76 -16.24 -27.55
N ILE A 134 7.69 -16.92 -28.70
CA ILE A 134 6.67 -17.93 -29.03
C ILE A 134 6.70 -19.06 -27.98
N ASN A 135 7.89 -19.59 -27.68
CA ASN A 135 8.04 -20.63 -26.66
C ASN A 135 7.50 -20.19 -25.30
N GLY A 136 7.77 -18.95 -24.90
CA GLY A 136 7.26 -18.39 -23.64
C GLY A 136 5.75 -18.20 -23.62
N VAL A 137 5.19 -17.69 -24.70
CA VAL A 137 3.74 -17.54 -24.90
C VAL A 137 3.06 -18.90 -24.80
N PHE A 138 3.52 -19.88 -25.59
CA PHE A 138 2.94 -21.23 -25.58
C PHE A 138 3.08 -21.90 -24.21
N HIS A 139 4.26 -21.83 -23.59
CA HIS A 139 4.48 -22.35 -22.24
C HIS A 139 3.46 -21.78 -21.25
N THR A 140 3.21 -20.47 -21.31
CA THR A 140 2.25 -19.79 -20.42
C THR A 140 0.81 -20.19 -20.72
N CYS A 141 0.46 -20.37 -22.00
CA CYS A 141 -0.84 -20.88 -22.44
C CYS A 141 -1.12 -22.33 -22.01
N GLU A 142 -0.09 -23.17 -21.81
CA GLU A 142 -0.22 -24.55 -21.34
C GLU A 142 -0.38 -24.67 -19.82
N MET A 143 -0.15 -23.60 -19.05
CA MET A 143 -0.33 -23.63 -17.60
C MET A 143 -1.80 -23.83 -17.23
N THR A 144 -2.10 -24.58 -16.16
CA THR A 144 -3.49 -24.72 -15.67
C THR A 144 -4.05 -23.41 -15.11
N SER A 145 -3.21 -22.57 -14.50
CA SER A 145 -3.60 -21.26 -13.96
C SER A 145 -2.42 -20.28 -14.01
N TRP A 146 -2.75 -19.00 -14.10
CA TRP A 146 -1.80 -17.89 -14.00
C TRP A 146 -1.75 -17.26 -12.60
N ALA A 147 -2.53 -17.81 -11.65
CA ALA A 147 -2.58 -17.36 -10.27
C ALA A 147 -1.51 -18.03 -9.41
N LEU A 148 -1.10 -17.33 -8.35
CA LEU A 148 -0.09 -17.82 -7.42
C LEU A 148 -0.68 -18.83 -6.42
N SER A 149 0.13 -19.78 -5.95
CA SER A 149 -0.30 -20.80 -4.98
C SER A 149 -0.89 -20.19 -3.70
N ALA A 150 -0.31 -19.08 -3.23
CA ALA A 150 -0.80 -18.33 -2.07
C ALA A 150 -2.18 -17.69 -2.27
N HIS A 151 -2.59 -17.48 -3.53
CA HIS A 151 -3.84 -16.85 -3.90
C HIS A 151 -4.90 -17.87 -4.31
N LEU A 152 -4.48 -19.03 -4.82
CA LEU A 152 -5.37 -20.11 -5.26
C LEU A 152 -6.28 -20.64 -4.15
N VAL A 153 -5.93 -20.48 -2.87
CA VAL A 153 -6.83 -20.79 -1.74
C VAL A 153 -8.13 -19.98 -1.72
N THR A 154 -8.23 -18.91 -2.52
CA THR A 154 -9.46 -18.14 -2.73
C THR A 154 -10.42 -18.77 -3.74
N GLN A 155 -9.98 -19.78 -4.51
CA GLN A 155 -10.84 -20.55 -5.40
C GLN A 155 -11.83 -21.41 -4.57
N PRO A 156 -12.96 -21.86 -5.16
CA PRO A 156 -14.02 -22.56 -4.41
C PRO A 156 -13.59 -23.84 -3.68
N THR A 157 -12.51 -24.50 -4.13
CA THR A 157 -11.99 -25.70 -3.47
C THR A 157 -11.20 -25.38 -2.19
N HIS A 158 -10.80 -24.12 -2.01
CA HIS A 158 -9.90 -23.65 -0.95
C HIS A 158 -8.54 -24.36 -0.89
N ARG A 159 -8.07 -24.84 -2.04
CA ARG A 159 -6.79 -25.54 -2.21
C ARG A 159 -5.79 -24.71 -3.01
N ALA A 160 -4.49 -24.92 -2.78
CA ALA A 160 -3.41 -24.23 -3.47
C ALA A 160 -3.09 -24.82 -4.86
N LEU A 161 -3.58 -26.01 -5.19
CA LEU A 161 -3.45 -26.59 -6.53
C LEU A 161 -4.57 -26.03 -7.44
N PRO A 162 -4.26 -25.54 -8.65
CA PRO A 162 -5.26 -24.91 -9.50
C PRO A 162 -6.26 -25.92 -10.08
N THR A 163 -7.50 -25.48 -10.26
CA THR A 163 -8.54 -26.24 -10.96
C THR A 163 -8.86 -25.61 -12.31
N PRO A 164 -8.96 -26.39 -13.41
CA PRO A 164 -9.20 -25.83 -14.74
C PRO A 164 -10.62 -25.26 -14.93
N ILE A 165 -11.58 -25.61 -14.06
CA ILE A 165 -12.99 -25.17 -14.17
C ILE A 165 -13.26 -23.81 -13.51
N TYR A 166 -12.28 -23.24 -12.80
CA TYR A 166 -12.39 -21.93 -12.16
C TYR A 166 -11.16 -21.09 -12.50
N PRO A 167 -11.17 -20.37 -13.63
CA PRO A 167 -10.10 -19.44 -13.99
C PRO A 167 -10.08 -18.27 -13.00
N LEU A 168 -9.27 -18.39 -11.96
CA LEU A 168 -9.10 -17.37 -10.94
C LEU A 168 -8.31 -16.17 -11.51
N ILE A 169 -8.91 -14.98 -11.43
CA ILE A 169 -8.20 -13.72 -11.65
C ILE A 169 -7.72 -13.21 -10.28
N ASP A 170 -6.45 -13.46 -9.98
CA ASP A 170 -5.73 -12.79 -8.90
C ASP A 170 -4.85 -11.65 -9.45
N LEU A 171 -4.04 -11.02 -8.59
CA LEU A 171 -3.06 -10.00 -8.99
C LEU A 171 -2.21 -10.48 -10.18
N THR A 172 -1.81 -11.75 -10.15
CA THR A 172 -0.81 -12.29 -11.04
C THR A 172 -1.38 -12.79 -12.37
N ALA A 173 -2.55 -13.41 -12.36
CA ALA A 173 -3.33 -13.66 -13.56
C ALA A 173 -3.68 -12.34 -14.24
N GLY A 174 -4.01 -11.31 -13.46
CA GLY A 174 -4.19 -9.93 -13.93
C GLY A 174 -3.00 -9.41 -14.74
N ASP A 175 -1.82 -9.20 -14.13
CA ASP A 175 -0.71 -8.63 -14.94
C ASP A 175 -0.19 -9.60 -16.03
N LEU A 176 -0.41 -10.92 -15.95
CA LEU A 176 -0.12 -11.81 -17.09
C LEU A 176 -1.08 -11.54 -18.25
N GLY A 177 -2.38 -11.39 -17.97
CA GLY A 177 -3.36 -10.99 -18.97
C GLY A 177 -2.98 -9.70 -19.68
N SER A 178 -2.58 -8.69 -18.92
CA SER A 178 -2.08 -7.41 -19.44
C SER A 178 -0.81 -7.56 -20.28
N LEU A 179 0.22 -8.25 -19.76
CA LEU A 179 1.49 -8.50 -20.46
C LEU A 179 1.27 -9.25 -21.79
N LEU A 180 0.52 -10.35 -21.75
CA LEU A 180 0.26 -11.18 -22.92
C LEU A 180 -0.64 -10.48 -23.96
N SER A 181 -1.52 -9.58 -23.52
CA SER A 181 -2.28 -8.72 -24.45
C SER A 181 -1.38 -7.75 -25.19
N TRP A 182 -0.35 -7.20 -24.52
CA TRP A 182 0.67 -6.40 -25.20
C TRP A 182 1.51 -7.23 -26.16
N VAL A 183 1.89 -8.45 -25.78
CA VAL A 183 2.58 -9.39 -26.69
C VAL A 183 1.71 -9.64 -27.92
N TYR A 184 0.42 -9.96 -27.75
CA TYR A 184 -0.52 -10.12 -28.85
C TYR A 184 -0.56 -8.86 -29.73
N TYR A 185 -0.81 -7.69 -29.14
CA TYR A 185 -0.92 -6.43 -29.88
C TYR A 185 0.28 -6.15 -30.77
N PHE A 186 1.51 -6.32 -30.26
CA PHE A 186 2.71 -6.01 -31.03
C PHE A 186 3.19 -7.15 -31.94
N MET A 187 2.98 -8.40 -31.56
CA MET A 187 3.68 -9.54 -32.19
C MET A 187 2.78 -10.43 -33.05
N HIS A 188 1.45 -10.31 -32.98
CA HIS A 188 0.55 -11.24 -33.68
C HIS A 188 0.84 -11.33 -35.19
N GLU A 189 1.08 -10.22 -35.88
CA GLU A 189 1.43 -10.27 -37.32
C GLU A 189 2.73 -11.04 -37.60
N GLU A 190 3.72 -10.98 -36.71
CA GLU A 190 4.99 -11.69 -36.87
C GLU A 190 4.85 -13.17 -36.50
N PHE A 191 4.04 -13.48 -35.47
CA PHE A 191 3.70 -14.86 -35.12
C PHE A 191 2.92 -15.54 -36.25
N ASP A 192 1.98 -14.84 -36.87
CA ASP A 192 1.13 -15.38 -37.94
C ASP A 192 1.89 -15.71 -39.22
N LYS A 193 3.06 -15.07 -39.45
CA LYS A 193 3.98 -15.45 -40.54
C LYS A 193 4.62 -16.81 -40.32
N ILE A 194 4.78 -17.23 -39.06
CA ILE A 194 5.33 -18.53 -38.68
C ILE A 194 4.19 -19.55 -38.63
N ASP A 195 3.19 -19.31 -37.79
CA ASP A 195 1.96 -20.09 -37.72
C ASP A 195 0.82 -19.27 -37.04
N PRO A 196 -0.30 -19.00 -37.74
CA PRO A 196 -1.44 -18.28 -37.18
C PRO A 196 -2.07 -18.89 -35.92
N GLU A 197 -1.84 -20.19 -35.67
CA GLU A 197 -2.35 -20.83 -34.45
C GLU A 197 -1.70 -20.27 -33.18
N ILE A 198 -0.51 -19.68 -33.26
CA ILE A 198 0.14 -19.04 -32.12
C ILE A 198 -0.71 -17.87 -31.60
N SER A 199 -1.09 -16.95 -32.48
CA SER A 199 -1.92 -15.81 -32.11
C SER A 199 -3.32 -16.24 -31.71
N ARG A 200 -3.92 -17.20 -32.42
CA ARG A 200 -5.25 -17.75 -32.07
C ARG A 200 -5.26 -18.37 -30.68
N ARG A 201 -4.24 -19.16 -30.36
CA ARG A 201 -4.09 -19.77 -29.03
C ARG A 201 -3.95 -18.70 -27.96
N LEU A 202 -3.07 -17.71 -28.18
CA LEU A 202 -2.84 -16.63 -27.23
C LEU A 202 -4.14 -15.85 -26.95
N TYR A 203 -4.86 -15.44 -28.00
CA TYR A 203 -6.14 -14.76 -27.86
C TYR A 203 -7.16 -15.62 -27.10
N ARG A 204 -7.28 -16.91 -27.44
CA ARG A 204 -8.23 -17.82 -26.78
C ARG A 204 -7.96 -17.92 -25.28
N GLU A 205 -6.71 -18.08 -24.86
CA GLU A 205 -6.40 -18.16 -23.43
C GLU A 205 -6.64 -16.83 -22.70
N LEU A 206 -6.37 -15.68 -23.34
CA LEU A 206 -6.71 -14.36 -22.79
C LEU A 206 -8.23 -14.19 -22.63
N ASP A 207 -9.00 -14.65 -23.62
CA ASP A 207 -10.45 -14.62 -23.59
C ASP A 207 -11.03 -15.52 -22.48
N GLU A 208 -10.62 -16.79 -22.42
CA GLU A 208 -11.11 -17.79 -21.47
C GLU A 208 -10.67 -17.54 -20.03
N ARG A 209 -9.48 -16.96 -19.81
CA ARG A 209 -8.92 -16.79 -18.45
C ARG A 209 -9.13 -15.41 -17.86
N ILE A 210 -9.26 -14.38 -18.70
CA ILE A 210 -9.36 -12.99 -18.25
C ILE A 210 -10.70 -12.38 -18.67
N MET A 211 -10.96 -12.27 -19.98
CA MET A 211 -12.10 -11.47 -20.45
C MET A 211 -13.46 -12.08 -20.09
N LYS A 212 -13.68 -13.37 -20.36
CA LYS A 212 -14.92 -14.07 -20.01
C LYS A 212 -15.14 -14.16 -18.49
N PRO A 213 -14.17 -14.61 -17.67
CA PRO A 213 -14.38 -14.68 -16.22
C PRO A 213 -14.60 -13.30 -15.60
N TYR A 214 -13.88 -12.27 -16.08
CA TYR A 214 -14.07 -10.91 -15.58
C TYR A 214 -15.50 -10.42 -15.75
N LEU A 215 -16.13 -10.66 -16.91
CA LEU A 215 -17.52 -10.23 -17.18
C LEU A 215 -18.58 -11.11 -16.50
N ASN A 216 -18.31 -12.42 -16.34
CA ASN A 216 -19.33 -13.39 -15.99
C ASN A 216 -19.23 -13.94 -14.56
N ASN A 217 -18.19 -13.58 -13.80
CA ASN A 217 -17.96 -14.11 -12.46
C ASN A 217 -17.91 -13.00 -11.39
N ASP A 218 -18.99 -12.89 -10.60
CA ASP A 218 -19.09 -11.97 -9.46
C ASP A 218 -18.49 -12.51 -8.16
N SER A 219 -17.98 -13.76 -8.16
CA SER A 219 -17.43 -14.38 -6.95
C SER A 219 -16.03 -13.88 -6.58
N PHE A 220 -15.34 -13.17 -7.49
CA PHE A 220 -14.05 -12.57 -7.16
C PHE A 220 -14.26 -11.47 -6.12
N TRP A 221 -13.83 -11.74 -4.89
CA TRP A 221 -14.07 -10.86 -3.74
C TRP A 221 -13.57 -9.43 -3.97
N TRP A 222 -12.45 -9.26 -4.68
CA TRP A 222 -11.82 -7.98 -4.95
C TRP A 222 -12.64 -7.10 -5.89
N LEU A 223 -13.55 -7.67 -6.69
CA LEU A 223 -14.48 -6.88 -7.52
C LEU A 223 -15.41 -6.04 -6.65
N ALA A 224 -15.68 -6.48 -5.41
CA ALA A 224 -16.68 -5.88 -4.54
C ALA A 224 -18.07 -5.74 -5.18
N ALA A 225 -18.41 -6.61 -6.15
CA ALA A 225 -19.71 -6.62 -6.82
C ALA A 225 -20.87 -6.84 -5.84
N ASN A 226 -20.65 -7.68 -4.83
CA ASN A 226 -21.57 -7.95 -3.74
C ASN A 226 -21.08 -7.33 -2.42
N TYR A 227 -20.82 -6.02 -2.42
CA TYR A 227 -20.33 -5.31 -1.25
C TYR A 227 -21.34 -5.30 -0.09
N LYS A 228 -20.92 -5.79 1.07
CA LYS A 228 -21.67 -5.89 2.34
C LYS A 228 -20.86 -5.31 3.51
N GLY A 229 -19.88 -4.45 3.21
CA GLY A 229 -18.98 -3.86 4.22
C GLY A 229 -17.70 -4.65 4.47
N GLN A 230 -17.37 -5.63 3.61
CA GLN A 230 -16.06 -6.30 3.64
C GLN A 230 -14.90 -5.34 3.27
N MET A 231 -13.67 -5.70 3.62
CA MET A 231 -12.49 -4.92 3.23
C MET A 231 -12.33 -4.84 1.70
N VAL A 232 -11.99 -3.65 1.18
CA VAL A 232 -11.59 -3.45 -0.22
C VAL A 232 -10.18 -2.89 -0.23
N ASN A 233 -9.20 -3.73 -0.57
CA ASN A 233 -7.79 -3.35 -0.56
C ASN A 233 -7.25 -3.10 -1.98
N ASN A 234 -5.93 -3.04 -2.08
CA ASN A 234 -5.20 -2.82 -3.33
C ASN A 234 -5.49 -3.83 -4.47
N TRP A 235 -6.03 -5.03 -4.19
CA TRP A 235 -6.41 -5.98 -5.25
C TRP A 235 -7.45 -5.42 -6.20
N ASN A 236 -8.34 -4.56 -5.70
CA ASN A 236 -9.41 -3.99 -6.51
C ASN A 236 -8.86 -3.12 -7.67
N PRO A 237 -8.15 -2.00 -7.44
CA PRO A 237 -7.62 -1.21 -8.55
C PRO A 237 -6.57 -1.97 -9.36
N TRP A 238 -5.80 -2.87 -8.73
CA TRP A 238 -4.79 -3.67 -9.42
C TRP A 238 -5.42 -4.62 -10.45
N CYS A 239 -6.34 -5.49 -10.05
CA CYS A 239 -6.97 -6.44 -10.97
C CYS A 239 -7.81 -5.72 -12.02
N ASN A 240 -8.59 -4.69 -11.63
CA ASN A 240 -9.39 -3.93 -12.59
C ASN A 240 -8.52 -3.24 -13.66
N SER A 241 -7.37 -2.64 -13.29
CA SER A 241 -6.47 -2.01 -14.27
C SER A 241 -5.96 -3.00 -15.33
N ASN A 242 -5.59 -4.21 -14.92
CA ASN A 242 -5.04 -5.21 -15.83
C ASN A 242 -6.12 -5.90 -16.67
N CYS A 243 -7.29 -6.19 -16.09
CA CYS A 243 -8.43 -6.66 -16.87
C CYS A 243 -8.84 -5.62 -17.91
N LEU A 244 -8.95 -4.35 -17.51
CA LEU A 244 -9.28 -3.26 -18.44
C LEU A 244 -8.25 -3.14 -19.56
N MET A 245 -6.95 -3.22 -19.26
CA MET A 245 -5.89 -3.24 -20.28
C MET A 245 -6.10 -4.36 -21.31
N THR A 246 -6.47 -5.56 -20.85
CA THR A 246 -6.74 -6.71 -21.74
C THR A 246 -7.86 -6.39 -22.73
N PHE A 247 -8.99 -5.84 -22.23
CA PHE A 247 -10.09 -5.40 -23.10
C PHE A 247 -9.67 -4.29 -24.06
N MET A 248 -8.94 -3.28 -23.57
CA MET A 248 -8.49 -2.15 -24.38
C MET A 248 -7.60 -2.55 -25.55
N LEU A 249 -6.85 -3.65 -25.44
CA LEU A 249 -5.94 -4.14 -26.47
C LEU A 249 -6.59 -5.15 -27.44
N LEU A 250 -7.62 -5.88 -27.01
CA LEU A 250 -8.14 -7.04 -27.74
C LEU A 250 -9.60 -6.91 -28.17
N GLU A 251 -10.38 -6.01 -27.56
CA GLU A 251 -11.82 -5.90 -27.80
C GLU A 251 -12.15 -4.69 -28.69
N ASN A 252 -12.96 -4.93 -29.71
CA ASN A 252 -13.48 -3.90 -30.62
C ASN A 252 -15.01 -3.96 -30.75
N ASP A 253 -15.66 -5.00 -30.20
CA ASP A 253 -17.10 -5.01 -30.00
C ASP A 253 -17.48 -3.97 -28.94
N VAL A 254 -18.20 -2.92 -29.37
CA VAL A 254 -18.53 -1.75 -28.55
C VAL A 254 -19.36 -2.16 -27.34
N ASP A 255 -20.28 -3.11 -27.49
CA ASP A 255 -21.16 -3.54 -26.41
C ASP A 255 -20.39 -4.29 -25.31
N ARG A 256 -19.52 -5.22 -25.71
CA ARG A 256 -18.68 -5.97 -24.79
C ARG A 256 -17.65 -5.09 -24.10
N LEU A 257 -17.01 -4.16 -24.83
CA LEU A 257 -16.08 -3.20 -24.25
C LEU A 257 -16.80 -2.25 -23.27
N SER A 258 -17.99 -1.76 -23.62
CA SER A 258 -18.81 -0.91 -22.74
C SER A 258 -19.17 -1.63 -21.43
N LYS A 259 -19.53 -2.92 -21.50
CA LYS A 259 -19.79 -3.74 -20.29
C LYS A 259 -18.54 -3.85 -19.41
N ALA A 260 -17.37 -4.09 -20.00
CA ALA A 260 -16.13 -4.20 -19.26
C ALA A 260 -15.74 -2.89 -18.56
N VAL A 261 -15.82 -1.76 -19.27
CA VAL A 261 -15.51 -0.43 -18.74
C VAL A 261 -16.51 0.00 -17.66
N SER A 262 -17.82 -0.23 -17.87
CA SER A 262 -18.84 0.06 -16.85
C SER A 262 -18.61 -0.75 -15.58
N ARG A 263 -18.34 -2.06 -15.73
CA ARG A 263 -18.06 -2.95 -14.60
C ARG A 263 -16.80 -2.54 -13.83
N SER A 264 -15.74 -2.11 -14.53
CA SER A 264 -14.52 -1.66 -13.86
C SER A 264 -14.75 -0.38 -13.06
N MET A 265 -15.54 0.57 -13.58
CA MET A 265 -15.89 1.80 -12.85
C MET A 265 -16.68 1.51 -11.58
N GLN A 266 -17.69 0.65 -11.66
CA GLN A 266 -18.48 0.23 -10.49
C GLN A 266 -17.60 -0.43 -9.42
N SER A 267 -16.67 -1.29 -9.85
CA SER A 267 -15.74 -1.97 -8.94
C SER A 267 -14.75 -1.01 -8.29
N VAL A 268 -14.10 -0.13 -9.08
CA VAL A 268 -13.09 0.81 -8.56
C VAL A 268 -13.71 1.91 -7.70
N ASP A 269 -14.95 2.31 -7.95
CA ASP A 269 -15.68 3.19 -7.03
C ASP A 269 -15.79 2.59 -5.62
N LYS A 270 -15.88 1.25 -5.47
CA LYS A 270 -15.87 0.62 -4.14
C LYS A 270 -14.53 0.82 -3.42
N PHE A 271 -13.41 0.75 -4.13
CA PHE A 271 -12.11 1.09 -3.56
C PHE A 271 -12.01 2.58 -3.18
N LEU A 272 -12.43 3.48 -4.08
CA LEU A 272 -12.43 4.93 -3.81
C LEU A 272 -13.36 5.32 -2.66
N ASN A 273 -14.45 4.58 -2.47
CA ASN A 273 -15.38 4.72 -1.36
C ASN A 273 -14.81 4.17 -0.04
N TYR A 274 -13.97 3.13 -0.10
CA TYR A 274 -13.31 2.53 1.06
C TYR A 274 -12.15 3.40 1.56
N VAL A 275 -11.32 3.92 0.65
CA VAL A 275 -10.22 4.83 0.99
C VAL A 275 -10.75 6.12 1.57
N HIS A 276 -10.22 6.54 2.72
CA HIS A 276 -10.58 7.79 3.37
C HIS A 276 -10.40 9.01 2.45
N SER A 277 -11.26 10.02 2.61
CA SER A 277 -11.20 11.21 1.73
C SER A 277 -9.91 12.01 1.91
N ASP A 278 -9.23 11.83 3.04
CA ASP A 278 -7.92 12.42 3.33
C ASP A 278 -6.75 11.75 2.57
N GLY A 279 -6.99 10.63 1.89
CA GLY A 279 -6.06 9.99 0.97
C GLY A 279 -4.86 9.30 1.62
N ALA A 280 -4.83 9.10 2.94
CA ALA A 280 -3.76 8.31 3.53
C ALA A 280 -3.80 6.85 3.06
N CYS A 281 -2.63 6.26 2.84
CA CYS A 281 -2.51 4.82 2.65
C CYS A 281 -2.35 4.17 4.03
N GLU A 282 -3.41 3.58 4.56
CA GLU A 282 -3.43 2.96 5.90
C GLU A 282 -2.41 1.82 6.03
N GLU A 283 -2.21 1.05 4.95
CA GLU A 283 -1.20 -0.03 4.85
C GLU A 283 0.25 0.51 4.80
N GLY A 284 0.41 1.83 4.68
CA GLY A 284 1.66 2.55 4.72
C GLY A 284 2.42 2.65 3.38
N PRO A 285 3.58 3.32 3.35
CA PRO A 285 4.27 3.72 2.12
C PRO A 285 4.72 2.55 1.22
N SER A 286 4.94 1.37 1.79
CA SER A 286 5.32 0.18 1.02
C SER A 286 4.21 -0.33 0.09
N TYR A 287 2.95 -0.07 0.45
CA TYR A 287 1.78 -0.48 -0.31
C TYR A 287 1.25 0.61 -1.25
N TRP A 288 1.70 1.85 -1.10
CA TRP A 288 1.21 2.99 -1.89
C TRP A 288 1.28 2.75 -3.40
N GLY A 289 2.38 2.19 -3.92
CA GLY A 289 2.54 1.91 -5.34
C GLY A 289 1.62 0.81 -5.87
N HIS A 290 1.12 -0.05 -4.99
CA HIS A 290 0.19 -1.13 -5.29
C HIS A 290 -1.28 -0.74 -5.05
N ALA A 291 -1.54 0.23 -4.18
CA ALA A 291 -2.86 0.82 -3.94
C ALA A 291 -3.07 2.06 -4.82
N SER A 292 -2.73 3.26 -4.32
CA SER A 292 -2.85 4.53 -5.04
C SER A 292 -2.19 4.48 -6.42
N GLY A 293 -1.01 3.87 -6.54
CA GLY A 293 -0.31 3.72 -7.81
C GLY A 293 -1.09 2.91 -8.86
N LYS A 294 -1.70 1.78 -8.49
CA LYS A 294 -2.55 1.01 -9.42
C LYS A 294 -3.88 1.72 -9.69
N CYS A 295 -4.36 2.51 -8.75
CA CYS A 295 -5.51 3.39 -8.99
C CYS A 295 -5.17 4.47 -10.04
N LEU A 296 -3.97 5.06 -10.01
CA LEU A 296 -3.50 5.94 -11.09
C LEU A 296 -3.49 5.20 -12.42
N ASP A 297 -2.89 4.01 -12.49
CA ASP A 297 -2.83 3.24 -13.73
C ASP A 297 -4.24 3.02 -14.30
N TYR A 298 -5.18 2.58 -13.46
CA TYR A 298 -6.59 2.43 -13.83
C TYR A 298 -7.20 3.73 -14.37
N LEU A 299 -7.00 4.86 -13.68
CA LEU A 299 -7.57 6.14 -14.10
C LEU A 299 -6.97 6.65 -15.42
N VAL A 300 -5.68 6.40 -15.66
CA VAL A 300 -5.02 6.72 -16.94
C VAL A 300 -5.61 5.87 -18.06
N LEU A 301 -5.83 4.57 -17.83
CA LEU A 301 -6.46 3.68 -18.81
C LEU A 301 -7.89 4.10 -19.11
N LEU A 302 -8.68 4.39 -18.07
CA LEU A 302 -10.06 4.87 -18.21
C LEU A 302 -10.13 6.19 -18.99
N ASN A 303 -9.24 7.13 -18.67
CA ASN A 303 -9.18 8.40 -19.37
C ASN A 303 -8.85 8.20 -20.87
N ARG A 304 -7.90 7.33 -21.18
CA ARG A 304 -7.51 7.02 -22.57
C ARG A 304 -8.61 6.32 -23.36
N ILE A 305 -9.22 5.28 -22.79
CA ILE A 305 -10.25 4.51 -23.49
C ILE A 305 -11.54 5.30 -23.69
N THR A 306 -11.76 6.36 -22.90
CA THR A 306 -12.93 7.25 -23.03
C THR A 306 -12.62 8.57 -23.75
N GLY A 307 -11.43 8.70 -24.36
CA GLY A 307 -11.04 9.94 -25.06
C GLY A 307 -11.02 11.18 -24.16
N GLY A 308 -10.77 10.99 -22.87
CA GLY A 308 -10.75 12.06 -21.87
C GLY A 308 -12.11 12.45 -21.28
N LYS A 309 -13.21 11.85 -21.75
CA LYS A 309 -14.58 12.19 -21.31
C LYS A 309 -14.86 11.76 -19.87
N ILE A 310 -14.30 10.64 -19.43
CA ILE A 310 -14.40 10.19 -18.04
C ILE A 310 -13.06 10.45 -17.36
N SER A 311 -13.04 11.41 -16.44
CA SER A 311 -11.83 11.81 -15.70
C SER A 311 -12.18 12.30 -14.30
N ILE A 312 -11.37 11.93 -13.32
CA ILE A 312 -11.47 12.41 -11.93
C ILE A 312 -10.11 12.89 -11.38
N PHE A 313 -9.15 13.22 -12.24
CA PHE A 313 -7.82 13.66 -11.79
C PHE A 313 -7.83 14.99 -11.02
N ASP A 314 -8.83 15.85 -11.25
CA ASP A 314 -9.02 17.10 -10.49
C ASP A 314 -9.72 16.86 -9.13
N ASN A 315 -10.10 15.61 -8.80
CA ASN A 315 -10.69 15.28 -7.51
C ASN A 315 -9.64 15.39 -6.38
N PRO A 316 -9.90 16.17 -5.32
CA PRO A 316 -8.96 16.36 -4.21
C PRO A 316 -8.51 15.06 -3.52
N GLN A 317 -9.38 14.05 -3.44
CA GLN A 317 -9.02 12.76 -2.84
C GLN A 317 -7.96 12.04 -3.67
N ILE A 318 -8.07 12.05 -5.01
CA ILE A 318 -7.08 11.42 -5.90
C ILE A 318 -5.73 12.11 -5.73
N LYS A 319 -5.72 13.45 -5.66
CA LYS A 319 -4.50 14.21 -5.36
C LYS A 319 -3.92 13.84 -3.99
N ALA A 320 -4.74 13.77 -2.95
CA ALA A 320 -4.31 13.43 -1.59
C ALA A 320 -3.75 12.00 -1.49
N MET A 321 -4.39 11.04 -2.17
CA MET A 321 -3.92 9.66 -2.32
C MET A 321 -2.53 9.59 -2.94
N GLY A 322 -2.28 10.42 -3.96
CA GLY A 322 -0.96 10.57 -4.54
C GLY A 322 0.05 11.12 -3.54
N GLU A 323 -0.24 12.28 -2.96
CA GLU A 323 0.68 13.04 -2.11
C GLU A 323 1.10 12.34 -0.82
N TYR A 324 0.38 11.30 -0.38
CA TYR A 324 0.73 10.51 0.81
C TYR A 324 2.19 10.02 0.80
N ILE A 325 2.70 9.52 -0.34
CA ILE A 325 4.08 9.00 -0.42
C ILE A 325 5.13 10.09 -0.14
N ALA A 326 4.88 11.30 -0.63
CA ALA A 326 5.76 12.44 -0.40
C ALA A 326 5.62 12.95 1.04
N ARG A 327 4.42 12.93 1.63
CA ARG A 327 4.15 13.45 2.98
C ARG A 327 4.65 12.53 4.10
N SER A 328 4.69 11.22 3.85
CA SER A 328 5.21 10.20 4.77
C SER A 328 6.74 10.05 4.71
N TYR A 329 7.41 10.67 3.74
CA TYR A 329 8.86 10.60 3.61
C TYR A 329 9.57 11.44 4.66
N VAL A 330 10.46 10.81 5.42
CA VAL A 330 11.25 11.46 6.47
C VAL A 330 12.54 12.06 5.92
N GLY A 331 13.27 11.32 5.10
CA GLY A 331 14.61 11.70 4.63
C GLY A 331 15.57 10.52 4.64
N ASN A 332 16.62 10.57 3.81
CA ASN A 332 17.65 9.51 3.74
C ASN A 332 17.08 8.08 3.56
N GLY A 333 16.00 7.95 2.78
CA GLY A 333 15.30 6.69 2.54
C GLY A 333 14.42 6.20 3.69
N TRP A 334 14.30 6.96 4.79
CA TRP A 334 13.36 6.65 5.88
C TRP A 334 11.97 7.21 5.57
N VAL A 335 10.95 6.45 5.97
CA VAL A 335 9.53 6.79 5.84
C VAL A 335 8.80 6.47 7.15
N VAL A 336 7.62 7.07 7.34
CA VAL A 336 6.71 6.65 8.42
C VAL A 336 6.10 5.29 8.07
N ASN A 337 6.27 4.30 8.94
CA ASN A 337 5.87 2.92 8.68
C ASN A 337 4.88 2.37 9.71
N PHE A 338 3.74 3.05 9.90
CA PHE A 338 2.61 2.40 10.56
C PHE A 338 2.12 1.20 9.72
N ALA A 339 1.45 0.25 10.37
CA ALA A 339 0.98 -0.99 9.75
C ALA A 339 2.15 -1.85 9.18
N ASP A 340 1.86 -2.73 8.23
CA ASP A 340 2.84 -3.66 7.65
C ASP A 340 3.92 -3.02 6.74
N ALA A 341 4.07 -1.70 6.75
CA ALA A 341 5.06 -1.02 5.93
C ALA A 341 6.51 -1.23 6.45
N SER A 342 7.45 -1.24 5.50
CA SER A 342 8.87 -1.09 5.78
C SER A 342 9.18 0.34 6.23
N ALA A 343 10.08 0.50 7.21
CA ALA A 343 10.62 1.80 7.61
C ALA A 343 11.53 2.44 6.55
N LYS A 344 11.95 1.66 5.53
CA LYS A 344 12.67 2.13 4.36
C LYS A 344 11.75 2.20 3.15
N GLY A 345 11.83 3.30 2.41
CA GLY A 345 11.01 3.56 1.23
C GLY A 345 11.50 4.74 0.40
N GLY A 346 10.63 5.21 -0.50
CA GLY A 346 10.92 6.27 -1.47
C GLY A 346 10.01 6.19 -2.70
N GLY A 347 9.58 4.96 -3.04
CA GLY A 347 8.72 4.69 -4.18
C GLY A 347 9.45 4.75 -5.52
N ASP A 348 8.75 4.34 -6.58
CA ASP A 348 9.26 4.43 -7.96
C ASP A 348 9.14 5.89 -8.46
N PRO A 349 10.26 6.57 -8.78
CA PRO A 349 10.23 7.98 -9.16
C PRO A 349 9.39 8.22 -10.42
N TYR A 350 9.36 7.28 -11.37
CA TYR A 350 8.57 7.43 -12.61
C TYR A 350 7.08 7.40 -12.33
N LEU A 351 6.63 6.43 -11.52
CA LEU A 351 5.25 6.35 -11.09
C LEU A 351 4.82 7.62 -10.32
N ILE A 352 5.66 8.10 -9.40
CA ILE A 352 5.39 9.30 -8.60
C ILE A 352 5.30 10.53 -9.51
N TYR A 353 6.22 10.70 -10.47
CA TYR A 353 6.22 11.84 -11.39
C TYR A 353 4.97 11.83 -12.27
N ARG A 354 4.61 10.68 -12.84
CA ARG A 354 3.36 10.50 -13.60
C ARG A 354 2.13 10.84 -12.77
N TYR A 355 2.09 10.42 -11.51
CA TYR A 355 1.02 10.79 -10.59
C TYR A 355 0.96 12.31 -10.43
N GLY A 356 2.10 12.95 -10.15
CA GLY A 356 2.23 14.38 -10.01
C GLY A 356 1.76 15.16 -11.24
N LYS A 357 2.07 14.68 -12.45
CA LYS A 357 1.54 15.25 -13.70
C LYS A 357 0.02 15.12 -13.78
N ALA A 358 -0.51 13.92 -13.54
CA ALA A 358 -1.94 13.65 -13.67
C ALA A 358 -2.79 14.55 -12.76
N VAL A 359 -2.38 14.72 -11.50
CA VAL A 359 -3.15 15.50 -10.50
C VAL A 359 -2.61 16.92 -10.26
N LYS A 360 -1.71 17.40 -11.13
CA LYS A 360 -1.08 18.74 -11.03
C LYS A 360 -0.53 19.01 -9.63
N SER A 361 0.34 18.13 -9.14
CA SER A 361 0.96 18.21 -7.81
C SER A 361 2.46 18.44 -7.91
N ASP A 362 2.89 19.65 -7.52
CA ASP A 362 4.31 20.02 -7.51
C ASP A 362 5.11 19.23 -6.49
N ILE A 363 4.53 18.95 -5.31
CA ILE A 363 5.22 18.16 -4.29
C ILE A 363 5.56 16.75 -4.80
N LEU A 364 4.68 16.12 -5.60
CA LEU A 364 4.96 14.82 -6.18
C LEU A 364 6.07 14.89 -7.24
N LYS A 365 6.05 15.89 -8.12
CA LYS A 365 7.12 16.07 -9.13
C LYS A 365 8.48 16.33 -8.47
N GLN A 366 8.52 17.22 -7.49
CA GLN A 366 9.73 17.51 -6.70
C GLN A 366 10.21 16.28 -5.94
N PHE A 367 9.29 15.52 -5.32
CA PHE A 367 9.62 14.29 -4.61
C PHE A 367 10.18 13.24 -5.57
N ALA A 368 9.55 13.04 -6.74
CA ALA A 368 10.04 12.13 -7.77
C ALA A 368 11.46 12.48 -8.22
N SER A 369 11.74 13.75 -8.53
CA SER A 369 13.08 14.21 -8.91
C SER A 369 14.11 13.96 -7.80
N MET A 370 13.76 14.23 -6.54
CA MET A 370 14.65 13.92 -5.40
C MET A 370 14.93 12.41 -5.26
N GLN A 371 13.95 11.54 -5.57
CA GLN A 371 14.14 10.08 -5.57
C GLN A 371 14.92 9.59 -6.80
N ASN A 372 14.86 10.32 -7.91
CA ASN A 372 15.48 9.97 -9.18
C ASN A 372 17.01 10.24 -9.21
N LYS A 373 17.76 9.76 -8.21
CA LYS A 373 19.21 10.01 -7.99
C LYS A 373 20.12 9.39 -9.06
N GLY A 374 19.90 9.69 -10.33
CA GLY A 374 20.47 8.95 -11.47
C GLY A 374 19.94 7.52 -11.56
N SER A 375 18.74 7.28 -11.00
CA SER A 375 18.06 5.99 -11.15
C SER A 375 17.72 5.78 -12.62
N LYS A 376 17.87 4.54 -13.08
CA LYS A 376 17.46 4.12 -14.42
C LYS A 376 16.06 3.50 -14.38
N ILE A 377 15.35 3.55 -15.50
CA ILE A 377 14.11 2.77 -15.67
C ILE A 377 14.41 1.29 -15.37
N SER A 378 13.62 0.70 -14.47
CA SER A 378 13.76 -0.71 -14.10
C SER A 378 12.99 -1.59 -15.08
N PHE A 379 13.69 -2.52 -15.74
CA PHE A 379 13.08 -3.60 -16.53
C PHE A 379 12.82 -4.87 -15.71
N ARG A 380 12.87 -4.77 -14.37
CA ARG A 380 12.47 -5.84 -13.46
C ARG A 380 10.98 -5.74 -13.16
N GLY A 381 10.29 -6.85 -13.19
CA GLY A 381 8.84 -6.92 -12.97
C GLY A 381 8.09 -7.26 -14.26
N ARG A 382 6.77 -7.44 -14.13
CA ARG A 382 5.89 -7.94 -15.20
C ARG A 382 4.86 -6.91 -15.66
N ASP A 383 4.95 -5.69 -15.14
CA ASP A 383 4.07 -4.57 -15.50
C ASP A 383 4.66 -3.78 -16.68
N LEU A 384 4.43 -4.31 -17.89
CA LEU A 384 4.91 -3.67 -19.12
C LEU A 384 4.30 -2.28 -19.31
N PHE A 385 3.06 -2.06 -18.88
CA PHE A 385 2.41 -0.76 -18.98
C PHE A 385 3.21 0.30 -18.23
N ARG A 386 3.62 0.02 -16.98
CA ARG A 386 4.46 0.95 -16.21
C ARG A 386 5.83 1.17 -16.83
N ILE A 387 6.45 0.16 -17.44
CA ILE A 387 7.74 0.30 -18.14
C ILE A 387 7.59 1.26 -19.32
N LEU A 388 6.60 1.04 -20.21
CA LEU A 388 6.36 1.90 -21.37
C LEU A 388 6.00 3.33 -20.94
N GLU A 389 5.23 3.46 -19.87
CA GLU A 389 4.85 4.77 -19.37
C GLU A 389 5.99 5.53 -18.68
N ALA A 390 6.98 4.84 -18.12
CA ALA A 390 8.18 5.46 -17.59
C ALA A 390 8.98 6.15 -18.71
N PHE A 391 9.12 5.51 -19.88
CA PHE A 391 9.79 6.10 -21.05
C PHE A 391 9.12 7.40 -21.53
N LEU A 392 7.79 7.52 -21.41
CA LEU A 392 7.08 8.75 -21.80
C LEU A 392 7.42 9.97 -20.94
N VAL A 393 8.02 9.77 -19.77
CA VAL A 393 8.36 10.85 -18.83
C VAL A 393 9.84 10.89 -18.47
N GLU A 394 10.67 10.04 -19.08
CA GLU A 394 12.11 9.93 -18.79
C GLU A 394 12.80 11.30 -18.91
N ASP A 395 12.74 11.89 -20.10
CA ASP A 395 13.41 13.16 -20.40
C ASP A 395 12.90 14.29 -19.49
N GLU A 396 11.59 14.33 -19.27
CA GLU A 396 10.98 15.35 -18.42
C GLU A 396 11.42 15.23 -16.95
N LEU A 397 11.45 14.01 -16.41
CA LEU A 397 11.84 13.76 -15.02
C LEU A 397 13.34 14.02 -14.82
N CYS A 398 14.19 13.57 -15.75
CA CYS A 398 15.63 13.81 -15.71
C CYS A 398 15.97 15.31 -15.84
N ALA A 399 15.18 16.08 -16.59
CA ALA A 399 15.33 17.53 -16.70
C ALA A 399 14.74 18.32 -15.52
N TYR A 400 13.95 17.70 -14.63
CA TYR A 400 13.25 18.41 -13.56
C TYR A 400 14.18 18.77 -12.38
N GLN A 401 14.38 20.07 -12.13
CA GLN A 401 15.37 20.58 -11.16
C GLN A 401 14.78 21.18 -9.87
N GLU A 402 13.47 21.29 -9.73
CA GLU A 402 12.90 21.90 -8.52
C GLU A 402 13.13 21.01 -7.28
N ALA A 403 13.66 21.63 -6.22
CA ALA A 403 13.98 20.93 -4.98
C ALA A 403 12.71 20.54 -4.20
N TYR A 404 12.70 19.32 -3.67
CA TYR A 404 11.70 18.90 -2.70
C TYR A 404 11.86 19.64 -1.38
N THR A 405 10.86 20.45 -1.02
CA THR A 405 10.89 21.29 0.18
C THR A 405 10.31 20.61 1.42
N GLY A 406 9.65 19.46 1.25
CA GLY A 406 8.96 18.74 2.32
C GLY A 406 7.73 19.48 2.85
N VAL A 407 6.88 18.77 3.59
CA VAL A 407 5.74 19.36 4.30
C VAL A 407 6.06 19.46 5.79
N SER A 408 5.87 20.65 6.37
CA SER A 408 6.11 20.89 7.80
C SER A 408 5.05 20.27 8.70
N TYR A 409 3.82 20.14 8.22
CA TYR A 409 2.69 19.56 8.94
C TYR A 409 1.72 18.86 8.00
N THR A 410 1.34 17.63 8.34
CA THR A 410 0.26 16.89 7.67
C THR A 410 -0.68 16.29 8.70
N TRP A 411 -1.98 16.43 8.46
CA TRP A 411 -3.04 15.83 9.27
C TRP A 411 -4.04 15.11 8.38
N TYR A 412 -4.21 13.83 8.63
CA TYR A 412 -5.19 12.96 8.00
C TYR A 412 -6.33 12.74 8.99
N PRO A 413 -7.43 13.52 8.93
CA PRO A 413 -8.46 13.52 9.97
C PRO A 413 -9.30 12.25 10.08
N GLU A 414 -9.43 11.47 9.00
CA GLU A 414 -10.21 10.23 9.03
C GLU A 414 -9.32 9.05 9.42
N THR A 415 -8.11 8.99 8.87
CA THR A 415 -7.09 7.97 9.21
C THR A 415 -6.41 8.25 10.56
N GLU A 416 -6.56 9.47 11.08
CA GLU A 416 -5.98 9.98 12.32
C GLU A 416 -4.44 9.94 12.38
N PHE A 417 -3.76 10.16 11.25
CA PHE A 417 -2.31 10.29 11.17
C PHE A 417 -1.85 11.74 11.23
N CYS A 418 -0.89 12.03 12.10
CA CYS A 418 -0.28 13.36 12.26
C CYS A 418 1.22 13.29 12.02
N TYR A 419 1.72 14.11 11.08
CA TYR A 419 3.14 14.26 10.79
C TYR A 419 3.57 15.70 11.05
N VAL A 420 4.66 15.88 11.80
CA VAL A 420 5.25 17.19 12.10
C VAL A 420 6.74 17.16 11.79
N ARG A 421 7.21 18.10 10.98
CA ARG A 421 8.62 18.29 10.64
C ARG A 421 9.09 19.67 11.08
N ASN A 422 10.22 19.70 11.77
CA ASN A 422 11.01 20.91 12.00
C ASN A 422 12.45 20.72 11.47
N LYS A 423 13.35 21.68 11.73
CA LYS A 423 14.74 21.62 11.24
C LYS A 423 15.56 20.44 11.77
N LYS A 424 15.23 19.95 12.97
CA LYS A 424 15.99 18.91 13.68
C LYS A 424 15.30 17.55 13.69
N ALA A 425 13.98 17.49 13.53
CA ALA A 425 13.24 16.27 13.75
C ALA A 425 11.98 16.13 12.89
N PHE A 426 11.59 14.87 12.70
CA PHE A 426 10.31 14.46 12.16
C PHE A 426 9.60 13.62 13.20
N PHE A 427 8.33 13.92 13.45
CA PHE A 427 7.48 13.22 14.40
C PHE A 427 6.24 12.69 13.67
N ALA A 428 5.87 11.46 13.95
CA ALA A 428 4.63 10.86 13.49
C ALA A 428 3.85 10.26 14.65
N ALA A 429 2.53 10.43 14.68
CA ALA A 429 1.63 9.74 15.59
C ALA A 429 0.38 9.26 14.86
N LYS A 430 -0.24 8.19 15.37
CA LYS A 430 -1.53 7.70 14.88
C LYS A 430 -2.57 7.61 15.98
N GLY A 431 -3.82 7.90 15.63
CA GLY A 431 -5.01 7.44 16.34
C GLY A 431 -5.46 6.12 15.72
N GLY A 432 -6.65 6.13 15.14
CA GLY A 432 -7.20 5.03 14.35
C GLY A 432 -7.81 3.95 15.22
N TYR A 433 -7.98 2.76 14.62
CA TYR A 433 -8.56 1.59 15.27
C TYR A 433 -7.81 0.30 14.96
N ASN A 434 -7.93 -0.66 15.87
CA ASN A 434 -7.20 -1.92 15.80
C ASN A 434 -7.90 -2.96 14.90
N ASP A 435 -8.34 -2.58 13.70
CA ASP A 435 -8.89 -3.46 12.65
C ASP A 435 -8.79 -2.79 11.26
N GLU A 436 -7.80 -1.91 11.09
CA GLU A 436 -7.46 -1.32 9.78
C GLU A 436 -6.78 -2.38 8.89
N SER A 437 -6.75 -2.16 7.57
CA SER A 437 -6.07 -3.11 6.67
C SER A 437 -4.58 -3.22 7.01
N HIS A 438 -4.08 -4.45 7.17
CA HIS A 438 -2.68 -4.73 7.52
C HIS A 438 -2.18 -4.06 8.82
N ASN A 439 -3.08 -3.75 9.75
CA ASN A 439 -2.75 -3.01 10.96
C ASN A 439 -2.01 -3.81 12.03
N HIS A 440 -1.55 -3.06 13.03
CA HIS A 440 -1.08 -3.55 14.34
C HIS A 440 -2.01 -3.02 15.45
N ASN A 441 -1.83 -3.47 16.69
CA ASN A 441 -2.55 -2.92 17.84
C ASN A 441 -1.80 -1.69 18.39
N ASP A 442 -1.92 -0.55 17.71
CA ASP A 442 -1.00 0.59 17.87
C ASP A 442 -1.71 1.96 17.98
N ALA A 443 -3.02 1.98 18.32
CA ALA A 443 -3.79 3.22 18.46
C ALA A 443 -3.20 4.16 19.54
N GLY A 444 -2.74 5.34 19.13
CA GLY A 444 -2.06 6.32 19.97
C GLY A 444 -0.53 6.25 19.97
N SER A 445 0.08 5.33 19.21
CA SER A 445 1.54 5.19 19.10
C SER A 445 2.18 6.40 18.39
N PHE A 446 3.51 6.48 18.47
CA PHE A 446 4.30 7.49 17.78
C PHE A 446 5.64 6.93 17.28
N SER A 447 6.31 7.68 16.42
CA SER A 447 7.70 7.48 16.04
C SER A 447 8.41 8.84 15.92
N LEU A 448 9.72 8.86 16.16
CA LEU A 448 10.53 10.07 16.17
C LEU A 448 11.85 9.84 15.44
N TRP A 449 12.13 10.71 14.48
CA TRP A 449 13.40 10.80 13.78
C TRP A 449 14.09 12.10 14.12
N VAL A 450 15.38 12.03 14.44
CA VAL A 450 16.26 13.18 14.70
C VAL A 450 17.26 13.26 13.56
N ASN A 451 17.40 14.41 12.92
CA ASN A 451 18.23 14.61 11.73
C ASN A 451 18.01 13.51 10.67
N ASN A 452 16.75 13.18 10.43
CA ASN A 452 16.30 12.09 9.56
C ASN A 452 16.82 10.68 9.94
N MET A 453 17.20 10.44 11.20
CA MET A 453 17.57 9.13 11.74
C MET A 453 16.53 8.68 12.78
N PRO A 454 15.93 7.48 12.66
CA PRO A 454 14.96 7.00 13.65
C PRO A 454 15.61 6.81 15.01
N VAL A 455 15.00 7.37 16.06
CA VAL A 455 15.43 7.24 17.46
C VAL A 455 14.39 6.46 18.27
N ILE A 456 13.10 6.77 18.08
CA ILE A 456 11.97 5.98 18.58
C ILE A 456 11.24 5.41 17.38
N ILE A 457 11.05 4.10 17.36
CA ILE A 457 10.73 3.36 16.15
C ILE A 457 9.40 2.63 16.23
N ASP A 458 8.86 2.33 15.06
CA ASP A 458 7.97 1.20 14.84
C ASP A 458 8.75 0.12 14.08
N ALA A 459 8.74 -1.12 14.58
CA ALA A 459 9.53 -2.20 13.97
C ALA A 459 9.05 -2.55 12.55
N GLY A 460 7.79 -2.27 12.22
CA GLY A 460 7.14 -2.75 11.01
C GLY A 460 6.82 -4.25 11.10
N VAL A 461 6.81 -4.94 9.96
CA VAL A 461 6.46 -6.37 9.89
C VAL A 461 7.60 -7.24 9.38
N GLY A 462 7.71 -8.45 9.94
CA GLY A 462 8.60 -9.49 9.43
C GLY A 462 8.13 -10.13 8.12
N THR A 463 8.80 -11.23 7.76
CA THR A 463 8.43 -12.05 6.60
C THR A 463 7.04 -12.62 6.80
N TYR A 464 6.19 -12.51 5.77
CA TYR A 464 4.84 -13.03 5.83
C TYR A 464 4.82 -14.55 5.86
N THR A 465 4.07 -15.09 6.81
CA THR A 465 3.83 -16.52 6.97
C THR A 465 2.33 -16.78 7.04
N ARG A 466 1.92 -18.06 7.10
CA ARG A 466 0.52 -18.44 7.35
C ARG A 466 -0.05 -17.77 8.61
N GLN A 467 0.79 -17.56 9.64
CA GLN A 467 0.39 -16.90 10.88
C GLN A 467 -0.03 -15.44 10.65
N THR A 468 0.58 -14.75 9.69
CA THR A 468 0.30 -13.33 9.39
C THR A 468 -1.12 -13.09 8.86
N PHE A 469 -1.68 -14.09 8.17
CA PHE A 469 -2.99 -14.01 7.52
C PHE A 469 -4.05 -14.87 8.24
N SER A 470 -3.76 -15.33 9.46
CA SER A 470 -4.69 -16.11 10.29
C SER A 470 -5.14 -15.30 11.50
N SER A 471 -6.05 -15.89 12.29
CA SER A 471 -6.45 -15.36 13.61
C SER A 471 -5.28 -15.30 14.61
N GLU A 472 -4.15 -15.94 14.32
CA GLU A 472 -2.94 -15.91 15.14
C GLU A 472 -2.08 -14.65 14.89
N ARG A 473 -2.44 -13.77 13.95
CA ARG A 473 -1.68 -12.55 13.60
C ARG A 473 -1.23 -11.75 14.82
N TYR A 474 -2.13 -11.48 15.77
CA TYR A 474 -1.82 -10.69 16.97
C TYR A 474 -1.06 -11.45 18.06
N THR A 475 -0.61 -12.67 17.79
CA THR A 475 0.40 -13.38 18.61
C THR A 475 1.83 -13.06 18.15
N ILE A 476 2.00 -12.50 16.95
CA ILE A 476 3.29 -12.01 16.45
C ILE A 476 3.66 -10.73 17.21
N TRP A 477 4.86 -10.68 17.78
CA TRP A 477 5.27 -9.61 18.70
C TRP A 477 5.14 -8.20 18.09
N THR A 478 5.46 -8.04 16.79
CA THR A 478 5.35 -6.75 16.08
C THR A 478 3.92 -6.27 15.90
N MET A 479 2.91 -7.12 16.09
CA MET A 479 1.49 -6.75 15.97
C MET A 479 0.87 -6.33 17.32
N GLN A 480 1.62 -6.49 18.42
CA GLN A 480 1.11 -6.32 19.77
C GLN A 480 1.50 -4.96 20.36
N SER A 481 0.54 -4.26 20.97
CA SER A 481 0.73 -2.93 21.58
C SER A 481 1.90 -2.82 22.57
N ASN A 482 2.27 -3.90 23.26
CA ASN A 482 3.38 -3.93 24.20
C ASN A 482 4.76 -3.79 23.53
N TYR A 483 4.84 -3.91 22.20
CA TYR A 483 6.04 -3.64 21.41
C TYR A 483 5.92 -2.36 20.56
N HIS A 484 4.85 -1.58 20.75
CA HIS A 484 4.72 -0.22 20.23
C HIS A 484 4.97 0.81 21.35
N ASN A 485 4.96 2.09 20.99
CA ASN A 485 5.25 3.21 21.89
C ASN A 485 4.04 3.61 22.75
N LEU A 486 3.50 2.63 23.50
CA LEU A 486 2.21 2.66 24.17
C LEU A 486 2.26 2.13 25.62
N PRO A 487 1.27 2.50 26.46
CA PRO A 487 1.12 1.92 27.78
C PRO A 487 0.60 0.48 27.75
N MET A 488 0.90 -0.26 28.80
CA MET A 488 0.19 -1.45 29.24
C MET A 488 -0.51 -1.07 30.54
N ILE A 489 -1.85 -1.06 30.53
CA ILE A 489 -2.66 -0.51 31.61
C ILE A 489 -3.14 -1.65 32.49
N ASN A 490 -2.88 -1.61 33.80
CA ASN A 490 -3.20 -2.73 34.70
C ASN A 490 -2.65 -4.09 34.20
N GLY A 491 -1.53 -4.09 33.47
CA GLY A 491 -0.98 -5.31 32.87
C GLY A 491 -1.68 -5.81 31.60
N VAL A 492 -2.60 -5.02 31.03
CA VAL A 492 -3.41 -5.39 29.87
C VAL A 492 -2.98 -4.56 28.64
N PRO A 493 -2.63 -5.21 27.52
CA PRO A 493 -2.34 -4.55 26.24
C PRO A 493 -3.64 -4.12 25.53
N GLN A 494 -3.52 -3.32 24.46
CA GLN A 494 -4.62 -3.11 23.53
C GLN A 494 -5.02 -4.42 22.83
N LYS A 495 -6.27 -4.47 22.34
CA LYS A 495 -6.86 -5.65 21.70
C LYS A 495 -7.23 -5.37 20.25
N TYR A 496 -7.21 -6.44 19.45
CA TYR A 496 -7.68 -6.45 18.07
C TYR A 496 -9.21 -6.34 17.98
N GLY A 497 -9.70 -5.53 17.05
CA GLY A 497 -11.11 -5.36 16.71
C GLY A 497 -11.46 -3.89 16.48
N ARG A 498 -12.43 -3.63 15.59
CA ARG A 498 -12.85 -2.28 15.18
C ARG A 498 -13.34 -1.39 16.32
N GLN A 499 -13.89 -1.98 17.38
CA GLN A 499 -14.31 -1.27 18.58
C GLN A 499 -13.13 -0.73 19.39
N TYR A 500 -11.94 -1.33 19.25
CA TYR A 500 -10.75 -0.93 19.96
C TYR A 500 -10.04 0.19 19.20
N LYS A 501 -10.34 1.44 19.59
CA LYS A 501 -9.93 2.63 18.84
C LYS A 501 -9.54 3.80 19.71
N ALA A 502 -8.84 4.77 19.12
CA ALA A 502 -8.68 6.09 19.69
C ALA A 502 -9.99 6.89 19.61
N THR A 503 -10.18 7.83 20.52
CA THR A 503 -11.29 8.79 20.53
C THR A 503 -10.78 10.17 20.93
N GLU A 504 -11.60 11.21 20.74
CA GLU A 504 -11.23 12.61 21.05
C GLU A 504 -9.91 13.05 20.38
N VAL A 505 -9.59 12.53 19.19
CA VAL A 505 -8.30 12.77 18.53
C VAL A 505 -8.21 14.19 17.99
N LYS A 506 -7.09 14.84 18.30
CA LYS A 506 -6.81 16.23 17.92
C LYS A 506 -5.35 16.35 17.49
N ALA A 507 -5.12 17.00 16.36
CA ALA A 507 -3.78 17.34 15.89
C ALA A 507 -3.67 18.81 15.54
N THR A 508 -2.48 19.36 15.76
CA THR A 508 -2.07 20.69 15.32
C THR A 508 -0.65 20.62 14.78
N LYS A 509 -0.16 21.70 14.18
CA LYS A 509 1.22 21.81 13.68
C LYS A 509 2.32 21.44 14.68
N ASN A 510 2.03 21.47 15.99
CA ASN A 510 3.00 21.17 17.05
C ASN A 510 2.49 20.13 18.06
N SER A 511 1.33 19.51 17.86
CA SER A 511 0.79 18.58 18.86
C SER A 511 -0.12 17.50 18.28
N PHE A 512 -0.21 16.39 19.01
CA PHE A 512 -1.21 15.35 18.81
C PHE A 512 -1.75 14.93 20.18
N SER A 513 -3.04 14.63 20.29
CA SER A 513 -3.64 14.09 21.50
C SER A 513 -4.77 13.14 21.15
N ALA A 514 -4.87 12.03 21.88
CA ALA A 514 -5.93 11.05 21.75
C ALA A 514 -6.33 10.47 23.11
N ASN A 515 -7.61 10.19 23.29
CA ASN A 515 -8.08 9.28 24.33
C ASN A 515 -7.97 7.85 23.83
N ILE A 516 -7.07 7.07 24.42
CA ILE A 516 -6.80 5.69 23.99
C ILE A 516 -7.48 4.64 24.88
N ALA A 517 -8.29 5.04 25.85
CA ALA A 517 -8.95 4.10 26.78
C ALA A 517 -9.76 3.02 26.06
N THR A 518 -10.48 3.40 25.01
CA THR A 518 -11.32 2.49 24.21
C THR A 518 -10.53 1.50 23.36
N ALA A 519 -9.22 1.68 23.19
CA ALA A 519 -8.36 0.69 22.51
C ALA A 519 -7.99 -0.50 23.41
N TYR A 520 -8.28 -0.41 24.71
CA TYR A 520 -8.07 -1.47 25.68
C TYR A 520 -9.39 -2.17 25.99
N PRO A 521 -9.37 -3.47 26.31
CA PRO A 521 -10.58 -4.18 26.71
C PRO A 521 -10.93 -3.89 28.18
N ASP A 522 -12.16 -4.22 28.57
CA ASP A 522 -12.71 -3.88 29.89
C ASP A 522 -11.84 -4.39 31.06
N GLU A 523 -11.11 -5.49 30.86
CA GLU A 523 -10.20 -6.06 31.86
C GLU A 523 -9.09 -5.08 32.26
N ALA A 524 -8.71 -4.15 31.38
CA ALA A 524 -7.75 -3.08 31.68
C ALA A 524 -8.26 -2.10 32.75
N GLY A 525 -9.58 -2.04 32.99
CA GLY A 525 -10.16 -1.18 34.03
C GLY A 525 -9.89 0.32 33.82
N VAL A 526 -9.67 0.74 32.57
CA VAL A 526 -9.38 2.14 32.23
C VAL A 526 -10.67 2.90 31.93
N LYS A 527 -10.86 4.05 32.56
CA LYS A 527 -11.98 4.95 32.27
C LYS A 527 -11.60 5.99 31.22
N LYS A 528 -10.41 6.56 31.38
CA LYS A 528 -9.88 7.60 30.50
C LYS A 528 -8.36 7.51 30.46
N TRP A 529 -7.78 7.65 29.27
CA TRP A 529 -6.34 7.74 29.10
C TRP A 529 -6.03 8.70 27.96
N ILE A 530 -5.74 9.96 28.31
CA ILE A 530 -5.35 10.97 27.34
C ILE A 530 -3.85 10.93 27.15
N ARG A 531 -3.42 10.48 25.98
CA ARG A 531 -2.02 10.52 25.55
C ARG A 531 -1.82 11.72 24.65
N SER A 532 -0.82 12.54 24.96
CA SER A 532 -0.52 13.77 24.23
C SER A 532 0.96 13.89 23.92
N TYR A 533 1.24 14.39 22.72
CA TYR A 533 2.58 14.70 22.23
C TYR A 533 2.64 16.19 21.88
N THR A 534 3.70 16.87 22.29
CA THR A 534 3.96 18.27 21.92
C THR A 534 5.37 18.40 21.37
N MET A 535 5.46 18.77 20.09
CA MET A 535 6.70 19.02 19.39
C MET A 535 7.19 20.44 19.69
N LYS A 536 8.42 20.54 20.21
CA LYS A 536 9.21 21.78 20.35
C LYS A 536 10.30 21.82 19.28
N SER A 537 11.13 22.86 19.27
CA SER A 537 12.23 23.00 18.32
C SER A 537 13.33 21.95 18.48
N ASP A 538 13.51 21.46 19.70
CA ASP A 538 14.64 20.62 20.17
C ASP A 538 14.18 19.53 21.15
N ALA A 539 12.87 19.31 21.27
CA ALA A 539 12.32 18.25 22.12
C ALA A 539 10.93 17.78 21.67
N LEU A 540 10.62 16.53 22.00
CA LEU A 540 9.27 16.00 22.01
C LEU A 540 8.84 15.75 23.46
N MET A 541 7.76 16.40 23.89
CA MET A 541 7.15 16.18 25.20
C MET A 541 6.02 15.16 25.08
N ILE A 542 5.99 14.18 25.97
CA ILE A 542 4.98 13.11 26.02
C ILE A 542 4.26 13.21 27.38
N SER A 543 2.93 13.17 27.37
CA SER A 543 2.11 13.19 28.58
C SER A 543 1.00 12.15 28.50
N ASP A 544 0.86 11.34 29.55
CA ASP A 544 -0.28 10.46 29.75
C ASP A 544 -1.07 10.93 30.98
N ARG A 545 -2.32 11.33 30.80
CA ARG A 545 -3.25 11.65 31.90
C ARG A 545 -4.31 10.59 31.97
N PHE A 546 -4.42 9.89 33.09
CA PHE A 546 -5.27 8.72 33.20
C PHE A 546 -6.21 8.74 34.40
N GLU A 547 -7.32 8.03 34.25
CA GLU A 547 -8.28 7.69 35.30
C GLU A 547 -8.68 6.23 35.10
N LEU A 548 -8.55 5.43 36.16
CA LEU A 548 -8.92 4.02 36.19
C LEU A 548 -10.24 3.85 36.95
N ASN A 549 -11.06 2.91 36.50
CA ASN A 549 -12.20 2.40 37.26
C ASN A 549 -11.71 1.57 38.45
N GLU A 550 -10.61 0.82 38.26
CA GLU A 550 -10.06 -0.09 39.26
C GLU A 550 -8.53 -0.18 39.12
N ILE A 551 -7.83 -0.29 40.25
CA ILE A 551 -6.39 -0.53 40.30
C ILE A 551 -6.14 -2.03 40.47
N LYS A 552 -5.57 -2.67 39.45
CA LYS A 552 -5.26 -4.11 39.47
C LYS A 552 -3.75 -4.36 39.50
N LYS A 553 -2.99 -3.62 38.68
CA LYS A 553 -1.55 -3.78 38.53
C LYS A 553 -0.89 -2.44 38.20
N GLU A 554 0.43 -2.36 38.39
CA GLU A 554 1.20 -1.20 37.95
C GLU A 554 1.07 -0.96 36.44
N ASN A 555 0.95 0.31 36.06
CA ASN A 555 0.99 0.72 34.66
C ASN A 555 2.43 0.66 34.16
N VAL A 556 2.61 0.27 32.89
CA VAL A 556 3.93 0.21 32.25
C VAL A 556 3.90 1.01 30.96
N ILE A 557 4.74 2.03 30.81
CA ILE A 557 4.87 2.76 29.54
C ILE A 557 5.99 2.13 28.72
N ASN A 558 5.72 1.72 27.49
CA ASN A 558 6.74 1.13 26.61
C ASN A 558 7.18 2.13 25.54
N PHE A 559 8.48 2.12 25.24
CA PHE A 559 9.05 2.71 24.03
C PHE A 559 9.96 1.70 23.33
N LEU A 560 9.97 1.70 22.00
CA LEU A 560 10.85 0.88 21.18
C LEU A 560 11.93 1.76 20.54
N SER A 561 13.18 1.32 20.65
CA SER A 561 14.36 2.02 20.13
C SER A 561 15.42 1.01 19.67
N TRP A 562 16.54 1.50 19.15
CA TRP A 562 17.63 0.69 18.58
C TRP A 562 18.95 1.45 18.67
N GLY A 563 20.06 0.81 18.29
CA GLY A 563 21.41 1.36 18.46
C GLY A 563 21.90 1.28 19.90
N ASP A 564 22.82 2.16 20.28
CA ASP A 564 23.43 2.14 21.61
C ASP A 564 22.53 2.84 22.64
N ILE A 565 22.11 2.09 23.66
CA ILE A 565 21.24 2.59 24.73
C ILE A 565 21.91 2.46 26.09
N ILE A 566 22.17 3.62 26.71
CA ILE A 566 22.76 3.76 28.04
C ILE A 566 21.69 4.31 29.00
N ILE A 567 21.41 3.56 30.07
CA ILE A 567 20.48 3.98 31.12
C ILE A 567 21.28 4.60 32.27
N LYS A 568 20.95 5.86 32.59
CA LYS A 568 21.41 6.60 33.76
C LYS A 568 20.20 6.96 34.63
N ASP A 569 20.45 7.45 35.84
CA ASP A 569 19.36 7.86 36.73
C ASP A 569 18.57 9.03 36.12
N GLY A 570 17.29 8.80 35.81
CA GLY A 570 16.37 9.80 35.23
C GLY A 570 16.59 10.12 33.76
N VAL A 571 17.57 9.49 33.12
CA VAL A 571 17.98 9.80 31.75
C VAL A 571 18.37 8.53 31.00
N ILE A 572 17.86 8.37 29.78
CA ILE A 572 18.30 7.35 28.83
C ILE A 572 18.92 8.04 27.62
N GLU A 573 20.17 7.72 27.33
CA GLU A 573 20.89 8.19 26.15
C GLU A 573 20.72 7.15 25.04
N ILE A 574 20.26 7.60 23.87
CA ILE A 574 20.06 6.80 22.67
C ILE A 574 20.99 7.35 21.60
N SER A 575 21.85 6.49 21.04
CA SER A 575 22.79 6.84 19.98
C SER A 575 22.64 5.88 18.81
N VAL A 576 22.30 6.42 17.63
CA VAL A 576 22.09 5.67 16.39
C VAL A 576 22.94 6.31 15.30
N ASN A 577 23.98 5.61 14.83
CA ASN A 577 24.84 6.09 13.74
C ASN A 577 25.35 7.54 13.94
N GLY A 578 25.73 7.88 15.18
CA GLY A 578 26.22 9.22 15.56
C GLY A 578 25.14 10.25 15.86
N VAL A 579 23.86 9.98 15.57
CA VAL A 579 22.73 10.81 15.98
C VAL A 579 22.33 10.47 17.41
N LYS A 580 22.15 11.50 18.25
CA LYS A 580 21.84 11.35 19.67
C LYS A 580 20.44 11.86 20.00
N GLY A 581 19.75 11.14 20.87
CA GLY A 581 18.53 11.57 21.55
C GLY A 581 18.64 11.29 23.05
N THR A 582 18.03 12.14 23.87
CA THR A 582 18.03 11.96 25.33
C THR A 582 16.60 11.90 25.86
N LEU A 583 16.20 10.74 26.39
CA LEU A 583 14.89 10.53 27.00
C LEU A 583 14.97 10.73 28.51
N LYS A 584 14.24 11.72 29.04
CA LYS A 584 14.13 12.02 30.47
C LYS A 584 12.84 11.46 31.05
N TYR A 585 12.91 10.96 32.29
CA TYR A 585 11.78 10.43 33.05
C TYR A 585 11.96 10.71 34.55
N ASP A 586 10.85 10.70 35.32
CA ASP A 586 10.90 10.88 36.77
C ASP A 586 11.26 9.56 37.48
N THR A 587 12.41 9.54 38.17
CA THR A 587 12.90 8.39 38.92
C THR A 587 12.08 8.09 40.17
N LYS A 588 11.31 9.06 40.68
CA LYS A 588 10.36 8.83 41.77
C LYS A 588 9.13 8.07 41.28
N MET A 589 8.73 8.27 40.03
CA MET A 589 7.56 7.59 39.45
C MET A 589 7.88 6.23 38.85
N PHE A 590 9.07 6.04 38.28
CA PHE A 590 9.36 4.86 37.45
C PHE A 590 10.59 4.08 37.85
N LYS A 591 10.49 2.74 37.69
CA LYS A 591 11.62 1.85 37.50
C LYS A 591 11.72 1.50 36.02
N VAL A 592 12.91 1.58 35.44
CA VAL A 592 13.14 1.28 34.01
C VAL A 592 13.70 -0.13 33.84
N LYS A 593 13.19 -0.84 32.83
CA LYS A 593 13.75 -2.10 32.33
C LYS A 593 14.07 -1.95 30.84
N LYS A 594 15.26 -2.41 30.43
CA LYS A 594 15.62 -2.62 29.02
C LYS A 594 15.48 -4.10 28.69
N GLU A 595 14.75 -4.40 27.63
CA GLU A 595 14.66 -5.73 27.04
C GLU A 595 15.26 -5.69 25.64
N CYS A 596 16.09 -6.69 25.34
CA CYS A 596 16.64 -6.91 24.01
C CYS A 596 15.72 -7.85 23.22
N VAL A 597 15.27 -7.41 22.05
CA VAL A 597 14.49 -8.22 21.10
C VAL A 597 15.41 -8.58 19.95
N LYS A 598 15.81 -9.85 19.87
CA LYS A 598 16.65 -10.35 18.76
C LYS A 598 15.83 -10.46 17.48
N LEU A 599 16.37 -9.96 16.38
CA LEU A 599 15.74 -10.00 15.07
C LEU A 599 16.32 -11.15 14.24
N THR A 600 15.67 -12.30 14.30
CA THR A 600 16.02 -13.49 13.50
C THR A 600 15.43 -13.46 12.09
N ASP A 601 14.40 -12.65 11.88
CA ASP A 601 13.78 -12.43 10.59
C ASP A 601 14.65 -11.52 9.70
N LYS A 602 14.92 -11.95 8.47
CA LYS A 602 15.80 -11.20 7.53
C LYS A 602 15.21 -9.86 7.11
N LYS A 603 13.89 -9.75 6.97
CA LYS A 603 13.22 -8.51 6.57
C LYS A 603 13.40 -7.46 7.66
N LEU A 604 13.14 -7.80 8.92
CA LEU A 604 13.35 -6.90 10.05
C LEU A 604 14.84 -6.56 10.26
N SER A 605 15.71 -7.58 10.26
CA SER A 605 17.13 -7.38 10.54
C SER A 605 17.87 -6.60 9.45
N SER A 606 17.39 -6.63 8.21
CA SER A 606 17.93 -5.79 7.13
C SER A 606 17.69 -4.29 7.34
N VAL A 607 16.69 -3.93 8.14
CA VAL A 607 16.34 -2.53 8.46
C VAL A 607 17.00 -2.08 9.76
N TRP A 608 16.90 -2.89 10.80
CA TRP A 608 17.25 -2.50 12.18
C TRP A 608 18.54 -3.14 12.71
N GLY A 609 19.17 -4.05 11.96
CA GLY A 609 20.29 -4.85 12.45
C GLY A 609 19.85 -6.08 13.26
N ALA A 610 20.76 -6.62 14.08
CA ALA A 610 20.52 -7.88 14.77
C ALA A 610 19.50 -7.82 15.92
N GLU A 611 19.22 -6.62 16.45
CA GLU A 611 18.37 -6.44 17.62
C GLU A 611 17.79 -5.03 17.71
N VAL A 612 16.66 -4.94 18.40
CA VAL A 612 16.03 -3.70 18.86
C VAL A 612 15.78 -3.80 20.37
N TYR A 613 15.47 -2.69 21.01
CA TYR A 613 15.29 -2.63 22.46
C TYR A 613 13.95 -2.05 22.85
N ARG A 614 13.27 -2.74 23.75
CA ARG A 614 12.08 -2.26 24.42
C ARG A 614 12.46 -1.67 25.78
N LEU A 615 12.08 -0.42 25.98
CA LEU A 615 12.24 0.33 27.22
C LEU A 615 10.90 0.37 27.95
N SER A 616 10.81 -0.29 29.10
CA SER A 616 9.60 -0.37 29.91
C SER A 616 9.76 0.45 31.19
N PHE A 617 8.93 1.49 31.33
CA PHE A 617 8.84 2.36 32.50
C PHE A 617 7.70 1.88 33.40
N ILE A 618 8.07 1.15 34.45
CA ILE A 618 7.15 0.50 35.38
C ILE A 618 6.84 1.49 36.51
N ALA A 619 5.57 1.87 36.65
CA ALA A 619 5.14 2.79 37.71
C ALA A 619 5.42 2.16 39.09
N LYS A 620 6.04 2.93 39.99
CA LYS A 620 6.35 2.50 41.36
C LYS A 620 5.11 2.50 42.25
N GLU A 621 4.22 3.45 42.02
CA GLU A 621 2.95 3.59 42.74
C GLU A 621 1.78 3.21 41.83
N LYS A 622 0.75 2.65 42.45
CA LYS A 622 -0.50 2.32 41.78
C LYS A 622 -1.53 3.39 42.14
N GLU A 623 -1.80 4.28 41.21
CA GLU A 623 -2.72 5.39 41.39
C GLU A 623 -3.99 5.18 40.57
N GLN A 624 -5.13 5.62 41.10
CA GLN A 624 -6.38 5.60 40.33
C GLN A 624 -6.44 6.74 39.30
N LYS A 625 -5.78 7.87 39.59
CA LYS A 625 -5.67 9.03 38.71
C LYS A 625 -4.24 9.54 38.79
N GLY A 626 -3.64 9.85 37.65
CA GLY A 626 -2.26 10.31 37.61
C GLY A 626 -1.88 10.97 36.29
N CYS A 627 -0.65 11.47 36.26
CA CYS A 627 -0.05 12.11 35.09
C CYS A 627 1.40 11.67 34.95
N TYR A 628 1.71 10.97 33.85
CA TYR A 628 3.07 10.59 33.51
C TYR A 628 3.62 11.51 32.44
N THR A 629 4.90 11.88 32.56
CA THR A 629 5.56 12.77 31.61
C THR A 629 6.93 12.23 31.22
N PHE A 630 7.25 12.40 29.93
CA PHE A 630 8.56 12.09 29.36
C PHE A 630 8.98 13.22 28.43
N THR A 631 10.28 13.40 28.25
CA THR A 631 10.82 14.38 27.28
C THR A 631 11.97 13.75 26.52
N ILE A 632 11.90 13.79 25.19
CA ILE A 632 13.01 13.38 24.32
C ILE A 632 13.64 14.64 23.74
N SER A 633 14.87 14.96 24.13
CA SER A 633 15.63 16.13 23.63
C SER A 633 16.59 15.73 22.50
N PHE A 634 16.80 16.64 21.53
CA PHE A 634 17.63 16.42 20.33
C PHE A 634 18.27 17.68 19.71
#